data_AF-A0A091K2H8-F1
#
_entry.id   AF-A0A091K2H8-F1
#
_cell.length_a   1.000
_cell.length_b   1.000
_cell.length_c   1.000
_cell.angle_alpha   90.00
_cell.angle_beta   90.00
_cell.angle_gamma   90.00
#
_symmetry.space_group_name_H-M   'P 1'
#
loop_
_entity.id
_entity.type
_entity.pdbx_description
1 polymer ?
#
loop_
_entity_poly.entity_id
_entity_poly.type
_entity_poly.pdbx_seq_one_letter_code
_entity_poly.pdbx_strand_id
1 'polypeptide(L)'
;GPDDSYFVWRKNGQKMVCITEQSHVLFDGRLHVLSWVKDSVSQNTEYKCSFISKVGNTTSEVFITVEDKGSLGQDGWAKEFDTWRSAISEHDKMMQNWKKSW
;
A
#
# COMPACT_ATOMS: atom_id res chain seq x y z
N GLY A 1 -22.88 6.96 4.93
CA GLY A 1 -22.14 7.81 3.98
C GLY A 1 -20.89 7.05 3.56
N PRO A 2 -19.70 7.69 3.51
CA PRO A 2 -18.44 6.95 3.57
C PRO A 2 -18.32 6.02 4.80
N ASP A 3 -19.20 6.19 5.79
CA ASP A 3 -19.34 5.33 6.98
C ASP A 3 -19.57 3.85 6.70
N ASP A 4 -20.02 3.50 5.49
CA ASP A 4 -20.27 2.10 5.08
C ASP A 4 -19.13 1.54 4.21
N SER A 5 -18.01 2.26 4.11
CA SER A 5 -16.84 1.87 3.33
C SER A 5 -15.75 1.24 4.18
N TYR A 6 -15.05 0.25 3.64
CA TYR A 6 -14.03 -0.50 4.37
C TYR A 6 -13.01 -1.14 3.42
N PHE A 7 -11.81 -1.39 3.95
CA PHE A 7 -10.81 -2.18 3.22
C PHE A 7 -10.95 -3.67 3.49
N VAL A 8 -10.64 -4.46 2.47
CA VAL A 8 -10.45 -5.91 2.58
C VAL A 8 -9.08 -6.24 2.01
N TRP A 9 -8.20 -6.71 2.89
CA TRP A 9 -6.90 -7.23 2.48
C TRP A 9 -6.93 -8.75 2.40
N ARG A 10 -6.28 -9.29 1.37
CA ARG A 10 -5.99 -10.70 1.23
C ARG A 10 -4.51 -10.93 0.93
N LYS A 11 -3.94 -11.97 1.54
CA LYS A 11 -2.61 -12.52 1.26
C LYS A 11 -2.80 -13.93 0.71
N ASN A 12 -2.36 -14.20 -0.51
CA ASN A 12 -2.57 -15.48 -1.20
C ASN A 12 -4.03 -15.96 -1.12
N GLY A 13 -4.98 -15.05 -1.41
CA GLY A 13 -6.42 -15.30 -1.34
C GLY A 13 -7.04 -15.32 0.07
N GLN A 14 -6.26 -15.41 1.14
CA GLN A 14 -6.74 -15.46 2.53
C GLN A 14 -6.88 -14.06 3.14
N LYS A 15 -7.99 -13.80 3.84
CA LYS A 15 -8.26 -12.49 4.47
C LYS A 15 -7.25 -12.19 5.58
N MET A 16 -6.72 -10.97 5.60
CA MET A 16 -5.84 -10.47 6.66
C MET A 16 -6.64 -9.76 7.76
N VAL A 17 -6.13 -9.79 9.01
CA VAL A 17 -6.76 -9.15 10.19
C VAL A 17 -5.90 -8.07 10.84
N CYS A 18 -4.62 -7.96 10.47
CA CYS A 18 -3.70 -6.95 11.01
C CYS A 18 -3.34 -5.96 9.89
N ILE A 19 -4.22 -5.00 9.64
CA ILE A 19 -4.05 -3.98 8.62
C ILE A 19 -4.03 -2.60 9.26
N THR A 20 -3.35 -1.66 8.62
CA THR A 20 -3.38 -0.25 9.02
C THR A 20 -4.29 0.51 8.08
N GLU A 21 -5.12 1.38 8.63
CA GLU A 21 -6.01 2.26 7.89
C GLU A 21 -5.85 3.68 8.40
N GLN A 22 -5.96 4.65 7.50
CA GLN A 22 -5.95 6.06 7.80
C GLN A 22 -7.03 6.76 6.97
N SER A 23 -7.76 7.67 7.60
CA SER A 23 -8.79 8.47 6.97
C SER A 23 -8.61 9.95 7.29
N HIS A 24 -8.80 10.82 6.31
CA HIS A 24 -8.72 12.26 6.49
C HIS A 24 -9.80 12.97 5.66
N VAL A 25 -10.59 13.83 6.31
CA VAL A 25 -11.61 14.64 5.66
C VAL A 25 -10.97 15.93 5.17
N LEU A 26 -11.13 16.22 3.88
CA LEU A 26 -10.66 17.46 3.25
C LEU A 26 -11.64 18.60 3.50
N PHE A 27 -11.19 19.84 3.29
CA PHE A 27 -12.00 21.05 3.48
C PHE A 27 -13.26 21.11 2.60
N ASP A 28 -13.25 20.45 1.44
CA ASP A 28 -14.41 20.35 0.53
C ASP A 28 -15.36 19.20 0.88
N GLY A 29 -15.12 18.52 2.01
CA GLY A 29 -15.94 17.40 2.49
C GLY A 29 -15.59 16.05 1.84
N ARG A 30 -14.65 15.98 0.91
CA ARG A 30 -14.17 14.69 0.38
C ARG A 30 -13.38 13.94 1.45
N LEU A 31 -13.49 12.61 1.44
CA LEU A 31 -12.75 11.74 2.34
C LEU A 31 -11.59 11.09 1.58
N HIS A 32 -10.35 11.32 2.04
CA HIS A 32 -9.18 10.55 1.64
C HIS A 32 -9.01 9.36 2.58
N VAL A 33 -8.87 8.17 2.00
CA VAL A 33 -8.65 6.92 2.73
C VAL A 33 -7.39 6.25 2.21
N LEU A 34 -6.62 5.66 3.10
CA LEU A 34 -5.39 4.95 2.79
C LEU A 34 -5.30 3.71 3.67
N SER A 35 -4.86 2.58 3.13
CA SER A 35 -4.59 1.37 3.90
C SER A 35 -3.31 0.70 3.42
N TRP A 36 -2.57 0.12 4.37
CA TRP A 36 -1.32 -0.60 4.11
C TRP A 36 -1.09 -1.70 5.13
N VAL A 37 -0.19 -2.63 4.79
CA VAL A 37 0.23 -3.73 5.65
C VAL A 37 1.74 -3.70 5.84
N LYS A 38 2.18 -4.06 7.04
CA LYS A 38 3.60 -4.35 7.31
C LYS A 38 3.70 -5.86 7.54
N ASP A 39 4.40 -6.53 6.65
CA ASP A 39 4.50 -8.00 6.64
C ASP A 39 5.94 -8.44 6.39
N SER A 40 6.27 -9.67 6.80
CA SER A 40 7.52 -10.34 6.48
C SER A 40 7.22 -11.53 5.57
N VAL A 41 7.83 -11.55 4.39
CA VAL A 41 7.63 -12.58 3.38
C VAL A 41 8.90 -13.37 3.16
N SER A 42 8.78 -14.70 3.15
CA SER A 42 9.88 -15.63 2.87
C SER A 42 9.69 -16.41 1.56
N GLN A 43 8.55 -16.18 0.88
CA GLN A 43 8.16 -16.84 -0.36
C GLN A 43 7.39 -15.86 -1.23
N ASN A 44 7.31 -16.15 -2.53
CA ASN A 44 6.47 -15.39 -3.45
C ASN A 44 5.05 -15.28 -2.90
N THR A 45 4.53 -14.07 -2.87
CA THR A 45 3.28 -13.77 -2.18
C THR A 45 2.47 -12.75 -2.97
N GLU A 46 1.20 -13.06 -3.17
CA GLU A 46 0.21 -12.16 -3.72
C GLU A 46 -0.49 -11.37 -2.60
N TYR A 47 -0.65 -10.07 -2.80
CA TYR A 47 -1.47 -9.21 -1.96
C TYR A 47 -2.55 -8.53 -2.79
N LYS A 48 -3.75 -8.48 -2.22
CA LYS A 48 -4.90 -7.80 -2.80
C LYS A 48 -5.56 -6.93 -1.77
N CYS A 49 -5.70 -5.64 -2.09
CA CYS A 49 -6.43 -4.66 -1.30
C CYS A 49 -7.65 -4.21 -2.09
N SER A 50 -8.84 -4.42 -1.54
CA SER A 50 -10.09 -3.93 -2.11
C SER A 50 -10.70 -2.90 -1.18
N PHE A 51 -11.06 -1.75 -1.72
CA PHE A 51 -11.87 -0.75 -1.03
C PHE A 51 -13.32 -0.91 -1.49
N ILE A 52 -14.22 -1.19 -0.55
CA ILE A 52 -15.62 -1.48 -0.81
C ILE A 52 -16.45 -0.28 -0.36
N SER A 53 -17.38 0.17 -1.19
CA SER A 53 -18.35 1.21 -0.82
C SER A 53 -19.67 1.04 -1.56
N LYS A 54 -20.73 1.69 -1.08
CA LYS A 54 -22.05 1.66 -1.74
C LYS A 54 -22.03 2.24 -3.16
N VAL A 55 -21.15 3.19 -3.44
CA VAL A 55 -21.08 3.88 -4.74
C VAL A 55 -20.12 3.21 -5.72
N GLY A 56 -19.37 2.20 -5.27
CA GLY A 56 -18.43 1.46 -6.11
C GLY A 56 -17.27 0.89 -5.31
N ASN A 57 -16.57 -0.04 -5.95
CA ASN A 57 -15.41 -0.71 -5.37
C ASN A 57 -14.18 -0.44 -6.23
N THR A 58 -13.03 -0.33 -5.60
CA THR A 58 -11.74 -0.31 -6.30
C THR A 58 -10.81 -1.35 -5.71
N THR A 59 -9.84 -1.82 -6.49
CA THR A 59 -8.93 -2.89 -6.07
C THR A 59 -7.52 -2.62 -6.59
N SER A 60 -6.55 -2.85 -5.72
CA SER A 60 -5.13 -2.86 -6.02
C SER A 60 -4.57 -4.25 -5.72
N GLU A 61 -3.75 -4.77 -6.62
CA GLU A 61 -3.19 -6.13 -6.54
C GLU A 61 -1.70 -6.06 -6.87
N VAL A 62 -0.89 -6.76 -6.08
CA VAL A 62 0.56 -6.81 -6.25
C VAL A 62 1.07 -8.21 -5.95
N PHE A 63 2.03 -8.66 -6.74
CA PHE A 63 2.74 -9.91 -6.52
C PHE A 63 4.18 -9.60 -6.12
N ILE A 64 4.56 -10.04 -4.92
CA ILE A 64 5.93 -9.91 -4.40
C ILE A 64 6.67 -11.21 -4.73
N THR A 65 7.71 -11.10 -5.55
CA THR A 65 8.65 -12.20 -5.80
C THR A 65 9.80 -12.12 -4.79
N VAL A 66 10.04 -13.20 -4.06
CA VAL A 66 11.21 -13.35 -3.18
C VAL A 66 12.27 -14.10 -3.98
N GLU A 67 13.32 -13.39 -4.40
CA GLU A 67 14.45 -14.01 -5.08
C GLU A 67 15.24 -14.88 -4.12
N ASP A 68 15.61 -16.09 -4.58
CA ASP A 68 16.50 -16.96 -3.81
C ASP A 68 17.90 -16.34 -3.81
N LYS A 69 18.56 -16.33 -2.65
CA LYS A 69 19.90 -15.75 -2.46
C LYS A 69 20.96 -16.37 -3.39
N GLY A 70 20.65 -17.50 -4.02
CA GLY A 70 21.54 -18.23 -4.93
C GLY A 70 21.36 -17.95 -6.43
N SER A 71 20.27 -17.33 -6.90
CA SER A 71 19.99 -17.28 -8.35
C SER A 71 20.45 -16.02 -9.08
N LEU A 72 20.51 -14.87 -8.39
CA LEU A 72 21.04 -13.60 -8.90
C LEU A 72 21.70 -12.88 -7.73
N GLY A 73 22.97 -12.50 -7.88
CA GLY A 73 23.73 -11.84 -6.82
C GLY A 73 23.08 -10.53 -6.35
N GLN A 74 23.65 -9.93 -5.29
CA GLN A 74 23.24 -8.66 -4.66
C GLN A 74 22.88 -7.49 -5.60
N ASP A 75 23.29 -7.58 -6.87
CA ASP A 75 23.11 -6.60 -7.94
C ASP A 75 21.69 -6.56 -8.53
N GLY A 76 20.91 -7.65 -8.44
CA GLY A 76 19.57 -7.74 -9.07
C GLY A 76 18.52 -6.79 -8.48
N TRP A 77 18.42 -6.74 -7.15
CA TRP A 77 17.37 -5.97 -6.45
C TRP A 77 17.79 -4.54 -6.07
N ALA A 78 19.07 -4.21 -6.12
CA ALA A 78 19.60 -2.92 -5.64
C ALA A 78 18.96 -1.73 -6.36
N LYS A 79 18.81 -1.83 -7.68
CA LYS A 79 18.21 -0.78 -8.52
C LYS A 79 16.71 -0.59 -8.25
N GLU A 80 15.97 -1.68 -8.10
CA GLU A 80 14.55 -1.61 -7.74
C GLU A 80 14.35 -1.02 -6.35
N PHE A 81 15.19 -1.40 -5.39
CA PHE A 81 15.14 -0.84 -4.05
C PHE A 81 15.50 0.64 -4.00
N ASP A 82 16.51 1.09 -4.75
CA ASP A 82 16.82 2.51 -4.89
C ASP A 82 15.63 3.28 -5.49
N THR A 83 14.95 2.68 -6.47
CA THR A 83 13.75 3.26 -7.09
C THR A 83 12.61 3.39 -6.07
N TRP A 84 12.30 2.31 -5.34
CA TRP A 84 11.27 2.32 -4.30
C TRP A 84 11.59 3.30 -3.17
N ARG A 85 12.85 3.35 -2.71
CA ARG A 85 13.29 4.28 -1.68
C ARG A 85 13.14 5.73 -2.12
N SER A 86 13.43 6.02 -3.39
CA SER A 86 13.28 7.36 -3.97
C SER A 86 11.80 7.75 -4.03
N ALA A 87 10.93 6.88 -4.53
CA ALA A 87 9.49 7.14 -4.59
C ALA A 87 8.88 7.39 -3.20
N ILE A 88 9.26 6.62 -2.18
CA ILE A 88 8.82 6.84 -0.80
C ILE A 88 9.31 8.20 -0.27
N SER A 89 10.56 8.55 -0.54
CA SER A 89 11.15 9.82 -0.10
C SER A 89 10.49 11.02 -0.77
N GLU A 90 10.13 10.91 -2.05
CA GLU A 90 9.39 11.94 -2.78
C GLU A 90 7.97 12.11 -2.24
N HIS A 91 7.28 11.00 -1.97
CA HIS A 91 5.96 11.04 -1.35
C HIS A 91 6.00 11.69 0.04
N ASP A 92 6.98 11.35 0.88
CA ASP A 92 7.14 12.01 2.19
C ASP A 92 7.39 13.52 2.04
N LYS A 93 8.28 13.94 1.13
CA LYS A 93 8.48 15.37 0.84
C LYS A 93 7.19 16.07 0.41
N MET A 94 6.40 15.44 -0.46
CA MET A 94 5.11 15.97 -0.88
C MET A 94 4.17 16.15 0.31
N MET A 95 4.08 15.14 1.18
CA MET A 95 3.25 15.18 2.39
C MET A 95 3.71 16.25 3.40
N GLN A 96 5.02 16.43 3.59
CA GLN A 96 5.56 17.47 4.47
C GLN A 96 5.29 18.88 3.92
N ASN A 97 5.40 19.07 2.59
CA ASN A 97 5.06 20.34 1.97
C ASN A 97 3.56 20.64 2.10
N TRP A 98 2.70 19.65 1.90
CA TRP A 98 1.27 19.80 2.12
C TRP A 98 0.93 20.22 3.55
N LYS A 99 1.59 19.63 4.56
CA LYS A 99 1.44 20.04 5.97
C LYS A 99 1.84 21.48 6.28
N LYS A 100 2.69 22.11 5.44
CA LYS A 100 3.12 23.51 5.63
C LYS A 100 2.22 24.50 4.89
N SER A 101 1.55 24.05 3.83
CA SER A 101 0.70 24.89 2.98
C SER A 101 -0.75 24.95 3.44
N TRP A 102 -1.13 24.16 4.44
CA TRP A 102 -2.43 24.10 5.10
C TRP A 102 -2.25 24.18 6.61
#